data_AF-A0AAD7NND9-F1
#
_entry.id   AF-A0AAD7NND9-F1
#
_cell.length_a   1.000
_cell.length_b   1.000
_cell.length_c   1.000
_cell.angle_alpha   90.00
_cell.angle_beta   90.00
_cell.angle_gamma   90.00
#
_symmetry.space_group_name_H-M   'P 1'
#
loop_
_entity.id
_entity.type
_entity.pdbx_description
1 polymer ?
#
loop_
_entity_poly.entity_id
_entity_poly.type
_entity_poly.pdbx_seq_one_letter_code
_entity_poly.pdbx_strand_id
1 'polypeptide(L)'
;STYIRLSALLAEATSDPMYLLAATESSTFIQTQLTNVQKLVQAGITADAKSSPCSVISDTDPTQSGLILEGLAILSSCTKN
;
A
#
# COMPACT_ATOMS: atom_id res chain seq x y z
N SER A 1 -1.78 -3.54 6.15
CA SER A 1 -2.00 -2.63 5.00
C SER A 1 -3.45 -2.19 4.86
N THR A 2 -4.00 -1.57 5.90
CA THR A 2 -5.40 -1.09 5.93
C THR A 2 -5.53 0.32 5.35
N TYR A 3 -4.45 1.10 5.39
CA TYR A 3 -4.47 2.52 5.05
C TYR A 3 -4.75 2.79 3.57
N ILE A 4 -4.08 2.11 2.63
CA ILE A 4 -4.34 2.28 1.19
C ILE A 4 -5.81 1.99 0.84
N ARG A 5 -6.36 0.89 1.35
CA ARG A 5 -7.76 0.49 1.13
C ARG A 5 -8.73 1.52 1.69
N LEU A 6 -8.49 2.00 2.92
CA LEU A 6 -9.32 3.02 3.55
C LEU A 6 -9.30 4.33 2.76
N SER A 7 -8.11 4.81 2.39
CA SER A 7 -7.95 6.04 1.61
C SER A 7 -8.61 5.92 0.24
N ALA A 8 -8.47 4.78 -0.44
CA ALA A 8 -9.12 4.55 -1.73
C ALA A 8 -10.66 4.55 -1.61
N LEU A 9 -11.21 3.87 -0.59
CA LEU A 9 -12.65 3.88 -0.31
C LEU A 9 -13.17 5.29 0.00
N LEU A 10 -12.43 6.06 0.80
CA LEU A 10 -12.80 7.44 1.11
C LEU A 10 -12.74 8.32 -0.14
N ALA A 11 -11.73 8.15 -1.00
CA ALA A 11 -11.64 8.85 -2.27
C ALA A 11 -12.85 8.55 -3.18
N GLU A 12 -13.22 7.27 -3.30
CA GLU A 12 -14.37 6.83 -4.10
C GLU A 12 -15.68 7.41 -3.55
N ALA A 13 -15.90 7.31 -2.24
CA ALA A 13 -17.15 7.71 -1.60
C ALA A 13 -17.34 9.23 -1.53
N THR A 14 -16.26 10.01 -1.41
CA THR A 14 -16.33 11.45 -1.15
C THR A 14 -15.90 12.31 -2.32
N SER A 15 -15.20 11.74 -3.30
CA SER A 15 -14.51 12.49 -4.36
C SER A 15 -13.55 13.56 -3.83
N ASP A 16 -13.09 13.44 -2.59
CA ASP A 16 -12.12 14.36 -1.99
C ASP A 16 -10.71 14.05 -2.50
N PRO A 17 -10.03 15.04 -3.12
CA PRO A 17 -8.69 14.85 -3.67
C PRO A 17 -7.63 14.48 -2.62
N MET A 18 -7.84 14.81 -1.35
CA MET A 18 -6.92 14.46 -0.26
C MET A 18 -6.82 12.94 -0.10
N TYR A 19 -7.94 12.23 -0.13
CA TYR A 19 -7.93 10.77 0.00
C TYR A 19 -7.39 10.09 -1.25
N LEU A 20 -7.64 10.65 -2.43
CA LEU A 20 -7.06 10.17 -3.69
C LEU A 20 -5.53 10.28 -3.66
N LEU A 21 -5.00 11.42 -3.20
CA LEU A 21 -3.57 11.63 -3.02
C LEU A 21 -3.00 10.62 -2.02
N ALA A 22 -3.61 10.48 -0.85
CA ALA A 22 -3.16 9.54 0.17
C ALA A 22 -3.12 8.08 -0.32
N ALA A 23 -4.13 7.66 -1.10
CA ALA A 23 -4.15 6.33 -1.71
C ALA A 23 -3.03 6.15 -2.76
N THR A 24 -2.79 7.17 -3.58
CA THR A 24 -1.75 7.18 -4.62
C THR A 24 -0.32 7.15 -4.05
N GLU A 25 -0.07 7.93 -3.00
CA GLU A 25 1.23 7.90 -2.31
C GLU A 25 1.45 6.56 -1.62
N SER A 26 0.39 6.00 -1.01
CA SER A 26 0.45 4.67 -0.38
C SER A 26 0.74 3.56 -1.39
N SER A 27 0.09 3.58 -2.56
CA SER A 27 0.35 2.59 -3.62
C SER A 27 1.78 2.68 -4.12
N THR A 28 2.27 3.91 -4.30
CA THR A 28 3.66 4.16 -4.75
C THR A 28 4.66 3.65 -3.73
N PHE A 29 4.44 3.90 -2.43
CA PHE A 29 5.31 3.41 -1.37
C PHE A 29 5.34 1.87 -1.33
N ILE A 30 4.16 1.22 -1.39
CA ILE A 30 4.08 -0.24 -1.40
C ILE A 30 4.82 -0.83 -2.61
N GLN A 31 4.62 -0.26 -3.79
CA GLN A 31 5.24 -0.73 -5.02
C GLN A 31 6.77 -0.56 -4.98
N THR A 32 7.26 0.57 -4.45
CA THR A 32 8.70 0.91 -4.51
C THR A 32 9.50 0.35 -3.35
N GLN A 33 8.90 0.22 -2.16
CA GLN A 33 9.63 -0.14 -0.92
C GLN A 33 9.27 -1.52 -0.37
N LEU A 34 8.07 -2.03 -0.67
CA LEU A 34 7.56 -3.28 -0.08
C LEU A 34 7.33 -4.39 -1.10
N THR A 35 7.60 -4.16 -2.38
CA THR A 35 7.41 -5.19 -3.41
C THR A 35 8.76 -5.78 -3.79
N ASN A 36 8.91 -7.10 -3.62
CA ASN A 36 10.14 -7.80 -3.98
C ASN A 36 10.23 -8.06 -5.50
N VAL A 37 11.36 -8.64 -5.92
CA VAL A 37 11.63 -8.94 -7.35
C VAL A 37 10.63 -9.95 -7.96
N GLN A 38 9.96 -10.76 -7.13
CA GLN A 38 8.88 -11.67 -7.53
C GLN A 38 7.51 -11.00 -7.56
N LYS A 39 7.43 -9.68 -7.35
CA LYS A 39 6.19 -8.90 -7.27
C LYS A 39 5.28 -9.27 -6.10
N LEU A 40 5.85 -9.81 -5.03
CA LEU A 40 5.14 -10.10 -3.79
C LEU A 40 5.29 -8.94 -2.82
N VAL A 41 4.21 -8.62 -2.10
CA VAL A 41 4.24 -7.62 -1.05
C VAL A 41 4.82 -8.22 0.23
N GLN A 42 5.85 -7.58 0.74
CA GLN A 42 6.55 -7.88 1.97
C GLN A 42 5.85 -7.25 3.18
N ALA A 43 6.02 -7.86 4.36
CA ALA A 43 5.23 -7.57 5.54
C ALA A 43 5.36 -6.11 6.02
N GLY A 44 6.54 -5.51 5.83
CA GLY A 44 6.79 -4.13 6.22
C GLY A 44 8.26 -3.78 6.24
N ILE A 45 8.55 -2.61 6.81
CA ILE A 45 9.91 -2.10 7.01
C ILE A 45 10.09 -1.83 8.50
N THR A 46 11.24 -2.20 9.04
CA THR A 46 11.54 -1.93 10.45
C THR A 46 12.01 -0.48 10.65
N ALA A 47 11.54 0.11 11.76
CA ALA A 47 11.98 1.41 12.26
C ALA A 47 13.08 1.29 13.33
N ASP A 48 13.62 0.09 13.57
CA ASP A 48 14.72 -0.13 14.51
C ASP A 48 16.00 0.50 13.97
N ALA A 49 16.29 1.71 14.44
CA ALA A 49 17.44 2.49 14.04
C ALA A 49 18.79 1.88 14.46
N LYS A 50 18.81 0.93 15.40
CA LYS A 50 20.04 0.41 16.01
C LYS A 50 20.50 -0.89 15.38
N SER A 51 19.58 -1.82 15.07
CA SER A 51 19.95 -3.13 14.55
C SER A 51 19.88 -3.23 13.04
N SER A 52 18.87 -2.59 12.42
CA SER A 52 18.50 -2.85 11.04
C SER A 52 17.59 -1.73 10.50
N PRO A 53 18.06 -0.47 10.45
CA PRO A 53 17.25 0.65 10.01
C PRO A 53 16.72 0.41 8.59
N CYS A 54 15.42 0.65 8.40
CA CYS A 54 14.74 0.55 7.10
C CYS A 54 14.88 -0.83 6.42
N SER A 55 15.22 -1.88 7.16
CA SER A 55 15.30 -3.22 6.59
C SER A 55 13.91 -3.75 6.30
N VAL A 56 13.75 -4.39 5.15
CA VAL A 56 12.47 -4.96 4.76
C VAL A 56 12.28 -6.32 5.44
N ILE A 57 11.10 -6.55 6.00
CA ILE A 57 10.71 -7.83 6.60
C ILE A 57 10.26 -8.74 5.46
N SER A 58 11.05 -9.77 5.16
CA SER A 58 10.86 -10.66 4.00
C SER A 58 9.60 -11.53 4.06
N ASP A 59 8.92 -11.58 5.19
CA ASP A 59 7.69 -12.35 5.36
C ASP A 59 6.62 -11.86 4.39
N THR A 60 5.83 -12.81 3.88
CA THR A 60 4.71 -12.53 2.99
C THR A 60 3.44 -13.06 3.64
N ASP A 61 2.43 -12.20 3.74
CA ASP A 61 1.11 -12.54 4.25
C ASP A 61 0.07 -12.42 3.11
N PRO A 62 -0.59 -13.52 2.72
CA PRO A 62 -1.66 -13.49 1.73
C PRO A 62 -2.79 -12.51 2.08
N THR A 63 -3.11 -12.34 3.37
CA THR A 63 -4.16 -11.43 3.84
C THR A 63 -3.78 -9.98 3.55
N GLN A 64 -2.54 -9.61 3.87
CA GLN A 64 -2.01 -8.28 3.58
C GLN A 64 -1.98 -7.98 2.08
N SER A 65 -1.59 -8.98 1.28
CA SER A 65 -1.61 -8.89 -0.19
C SER A 65 -3.02 -8.67 -0.72
N GLY A 66 -4.01 -9.41 -0.21
CA GLY A 66 -5.42 -9.25 -0.57
C GLY A 66 -5.97 -7.86 -0.27
N LEU A 67 -5.69 -7.31 0.92
CA LEU A 67 -6.13 -5.96 1.29
C LEU A 67 -5.50 -4.86 0.42
N ILE A 68 -4.24 -5.04 0.00
CA ILE A 68 -3.58 -4.12 -0.92
C ILE A 68 -4.21 -4.20 -2.30
N LEU A 69 -4.45 -5.41 -2.82
CA LEU A 69 -5.09 -5.60 -4.12
C LEU A 69 -6.49 -4.97 -4.16
N GLU A 70 -7.28 -5.12 -3.08
CA GLU A 70 -8.58 -4.46 -2.97
C GLU A 70 -8.45 -2.94 -3.01
N GLY A 71 -7.52 -2.36 -2.24
CA GLY A 71 -7.27 -0.92 -2.26
C GLY A 71 -6.79 -0.41 -3.61
N LEU A 72 -5.94 -1.17 -4.31
CA LEU A 72 -5.47 -0.83 -5.66
C LEU A 72 -6.60 -0.90 -6.69
N ALA A 73 -7.50 -1.88 -6.59
CA ALA A 73 -8.66 -1.98 -7.48
C ALA A 73 -9.61 -0.79 -7.35
N ILE A 74 -9.85 -0.32 -6.12
CA ILE A 74 -10.66 0.88 -5.86
C ILE A 74 -9.91 2.14 -6.32
N LEU A 75 -8.60 2.23 -6.08
CA LEU A 75 -7.82 3.36 -6.59
C LEU A 75 -7.84 3.41 -8.14
N SER A 76 -7.80 2.25 -8.80
CA SER A 76 -7.92 2.13 -10.25
C SER A 76 -9.30 2.60 -10.75
N SER A 77 -10.39 2.28 -10.03
CA SER A 77 -11.74 2.78 -10.39
C SER A 77 -11.83 4.31 -10.32
N CYS A 78 -11.21 4.92 -9.31
CA CYS A 78 -11.16 6.37 -9.13
C CYS A 78 -10.30 7.07 -10.19
N THR A 79 -9.17 6.47 -10.58
CA THR A 79 -8.19 7.10 -11.48
C THR A 79 -8.37 6.76 -12.95
N LYS A 80 -9.15 5.70 -13.26
CA LYS A 80 -9.30 5.11 -14.61
C LYS A 80 -7.97 4.62 -15.21
N ASN A 81 -7.03 4.16 -14.36
CA ASN A 81 -5.71 3.63 -14.73
C ASN A 81 -5.48 2.24 -14.15
#